data_AF-A0A535GM98-F1
#
_entry.id   AF-A0A535GM98-F1
#
_cell.length_a   1.000
_cell.length_b   1.000
_cell.length_c   1.000
_cell.angle_alpha   90.00
_cell.angle_beta   90.00
_cell.angle_gamma   90.00
#
_symmetry.space_group_name_H-M   'P 1'
#
loop_
_entity.id
_entity.type
_entity.pdbx_description
1 polymer ?
#
loop_
_entity_poly.entity_id
_entity_poly.type
_entity_poly.pdbx_seq_one_letter_code
_entity_poly.pdbx_strand_id
1 'polypeptide(L)'
;MGGALKRSVASSKRTALILKPRGSASLRAKGAALALSVRCDDKRIYVAFDDGREVSKPLLPFLREASARERRNCRITDYKTAIYWPDLDEQVGVDWILDVPEDDVLELAGFKTMIFKRS
;
A
#
# COMPACT_ATOMS: atom_id res chain seq x y z
N MET A 1 55.20 10.24 9.28
CA MET A 1 54.63 8.91 8.95
C MET A 1 54.05 8.35 10.25
N GLY A 2 52.79 8.00 10.45
CA GLY A 2 51.62 7.83 9.58
C GLY A 2 50.81 6.62 10.09
N GLY A 3 49.58 6.84 10.59
CA GLY A 3 48.51 5.82 10.79
C GLY A 3 48.70 4.79 11.92
N ALA A 4 47.68 4.21 12.55
CA ALA A 4 46.24 4.22 12.25
C ALA A 4 45.40 3.91 13.51
N LEU A 5 44.25 4.57 13.57
CA LEU A 5 43.16 4.39 14.53
C LEU A 5 42.55 2.99 14.39
N LYS A 6 42.45 2.23 15.49
CA LYS A 6 41.59 1.05 15.56
C LYS A 6 40.18 1.50 15.94
N ARG A 7 39.32 1.75 14.94
CA ARG A 7 37.88 1.90 15.15
C ARG A 7 37.30 0.53 15.44
N SER A 8 36.83 0.31 16.67
CA SER A 8 35.99 -0.84 17.00
C SER A 8 34.62 -0.62 16.36
N VAL A 9 34.30 -1.38 15.32
CA VAL A 9 32.95 -1.41 14.76
C VAL A 9 32.15 -2.36 15.63
N ALA A 10 31.49 -1.82 16.66
CA ALA A 10 30.51 -2.57 17.41
C ALA A 10 29.39 -2.97 16.44
N SER A 11 29.40 -4.23 16.03
CA SER A 11 28.32 -4.84 15.26
C SER A 11 27.06 -4.85 16.12
N SER A 12 26.26 -3.80 16.00
CA SER A 12 24.93 -3.74 16.58
C SER A 12 24.08 -4.78 15.89
N LYS A 13 23.92 -5.94 16.55
CA LYS A 13 22.92 -6.94 16.19
C LYS A 13 21.56 -6.23 16.19
N ARG A 14 21.01 -5.98 15.00
CA ARG A 14 19.68 -5.38 14.82
C ARG A 14 18.64 -6.40 15.24
N THR A 15 18.11 -6.27 16.45
CA THR A 15 16.97 -7.08 16.90
C THR A 15 15.70 -6.47 16.32
N ALA A 16 15.16 -7.07 15.27
CA ALA A 16 13.83 -6.75 14.78
C ALA A 16 12.81 -7.13 15.86
N LEU A 17 12.02 -6.17 16.34
CA LEU A 17 10.88 -6.46 17.20
C LEU A 17 9.71 -6.85 16.28
N ILE A 18 9.27 -8.11 16.38
CA ILE A 18 8.02 -8.56 15.78
C ILE A 18 6.91 -7.99 16.67
N LEU A 19 6.19 -6.97 16.17
CA LEU A 19 4.94 -6.57 16.83
C LEU A 19 3.95 -7.73 16.74
N LYS A 20 3.18 -7.94 17.81
CA LYS A 20 2.03 -8.85 17.75
C LYS A 20 1.09 -8.32 16.65
N PRO A 21 0.63 -9.17 15.72
CA PRO A 21 -0.30 -8.73 14.69
C PRO A 21 -1.51 -8.07 15.34
N ARG A 22 -1.85 -6.87 14.89
CA ARG A 22 -3.10 -6.21 15.26
C ARG A 22 -4.22 -7.08 14.73
N GLY A 23 -5.22 -7.34 15.56
CA GLY A 23 -6.39 -8.10 15.11
C GLY A 23 -7.05 -7.41 13.92
N SER A 24 -7.48 -8.18 12.93
CA SER A 24 -8.13 -7.66 11.70
C SER A 24 -9.29 -6.69 12.01
N ALA A 25 -10.05 -6.94 13.08
CA ALA A 25 -11.10 -6.05 13.56
C ALA A 25 -10.56 -4.64 13.94
N SER A 26 -9.38 -4.55 14.56
CA SER A 26 -8.77 -3.27 14.92
C SER A 26 -8.27 -2.49 13.70
N LEU A 27 -7.76 -3.17 12.67
CA LEU A 27 -7.32 -2.53 11.44
C LEU A 27 -8.53 -1.97 10.67
N ARG A 28 -9.62 -2.74 10.59
CA ARG A 28 -10.88 -2.30 9.99
C ARG A 28 -11.52 -1.13 10.74
N ALA A 29 -11.43 -1.11 12.07
CA ALA A 29 -11.88 0.02 12.88
C ALA A 29 -11.09 1.32 12.59
N LYS A 30 -9.85 1.20 12.08
CA LYS A 30 -9.05 2.35 11.61
C LYS A 30 -9.30 2.71 10.14
N GLY A 31 -10.23 2.03 9.47
CA GLY A 31 -10.61 2.28 8.08
C GLY A 31 -9.87 1.46 7.04
N ALA A 32 -8.96 0.56 7.43
CA ALA A 32 -8.30 -0.34 6.49
C ALA A 32 -9.28 -1.38 5.93
N ALA A 33 -9.21 -1.65 4.63
CA ALA A 33 -10.04 -2.63 3.94
C ALA A 33 -9.34 -3.11 2.66
N LEU A 34 -9.81 -4.23 2.09
CA LEU A 34 -9.25 -4.82 0.87
C LEU A 34 -10.18 -4.55 -0.32
N ALA A 35 -9.60 -4.28 -1.50
CA ALA A 35 -10.38 -3.99 -2.69
C ALA A 35 -11.10 -5.24 -3.25
N LEU A 36 -12.34 -5.07 -3.69
CA LEU A 36 -13.15 -6.09 -4.35
C LEU A 36 -13.43 -5.77 -5.81
N SER A 37 -13.65 -4.49 -6.14
CA SER A 37 -13.84 -4.05 -7.52
C SER A 37 -13.34 -2.63 -7.70
N VAL A 38 -12.98 -2.29 -8.94
CA VAL A 38 -12.55 -0.96 -9.35
C VAL A 38 -13.23 -0.58 -10.66
N ARG A 39 -13.55 0.70 -10.78
CA ARG A 39 -13.93 1.33 -12.06
C ARG A 39 -13.43 2.78 -12.09
N CYS A 40 -13.17 3.26 -13.29
CA CYS A 40 -12.84 4.66 -13.55
C CYS A 40 -13.83 5.24 -14.56
N ASP A 41 -14.25 6.48 -14.32
CA ASP A 41 -14.90 7.31 -15.33
C ASP A 41 -13.93 8.37 -15.87
N ASP A 42 -14.48 9.43 -16.46
CA ASP A 42 -13.70 10.53 -17.02
C ASP A 42 -12.98 11.37 -15.95
N LYS A 43 -13.42 11.33 -14.69
CA LYS A 43 -13.03 12.26 -13.61
C LYS A 43 -12.57 11.59 -12.32
N ARG A 44 -13.05 10.38 -12.02
CA ARG A 44 -12.89 9.72 -10.73
C ARG A 44 -12.59 8.23 -10.88
N ILE A 45 -11.87 7.72 -9.88
CA ILE A 45 -11.73 6.29 -9.58
C ILE A 45 -12.72 5.95 -8.46
N TYR A 46 -13.34 4.78 -8.57
CA TYR A 46 -14.26 4.22 -7.58
C TYR A 46 -13.79 2.81 -7.23
N VAL A 47 -13.74 2.52 -5.94
CA VAL A 47 -13.28 1.23 -5.42
C VAL A 47 -14.28 0.73 -4.39
N ALA A 48 -14.80 -0.48 -4.59
CA ALA A 48 -15.60 -1.18 -3.59
C ALA A 48 -14.68 -2.04 -2.72
N PHE A 49 -14.95 -2.07 -1.42
CA PHE A 49 -14.13 -2.73 -0.42
C PHE A 49 -14.87 -3.89 0.26
N ASP A 50 -14.10 -4.79 0.86
CA ASP A 50 -14.60 -5.99 1.53
C ASP A 50 -15.32 -5.74 2.86
N ASP A 51 -15.34 -4.50 3.33
CA ASP A 51 -16.15 -4.03 4.45
C ASP A 51 -17.47 -3.38 4.03
N GLY A 52 -17.80 -3.44 2.73
CA GLY A 52 -19.06 -2.95 2.16
C GLY A 52 -19.05 -1.47 1.75
N ARG A 53 -17.95 -0.74 1.94
CA ARG A 53 -17.84 0.66 1.47
C ARG A 53 -17.51 0.75 -0.01
N GLU A 54 -18.03 1.78 -0.69
CA GLU A 54 -17.49 2.28 -1.96
C GLU A 54 -16.84 3.66 -1.69
N VAL A 55 -15.57 3.82 -2.07
CA VAL A 55 -14.84 5.08 -1.94
C VAL A 55 -14.44 5.58 -3.32
N SER A 56 -14.54 6.89 -3.54
CA SER A 56 -14.15 7.52 -4.79
C SER A 56 -13.19 8.69 -4.60
N LYS A 57 -12.16 8.74 -5.45
CA LYS A 57 -11.15 9.81 -5.47
C LYS A 57 -11.08 10.42 -6.87
N PRO A 58 -10.64 11.68 -7.01
CA PRO A 58 -10.27 12.23 -8.31
C PRO A 58 -9.19 11.36 -8.97
N LEU A 59 -9.18 11.27 -10.29
CA LEU A 59 -8.12 10.56 -11.01
C LEU A 59 -6.75 11.18 -10.72
N LEU A 60 -5.73 10.34 -10.58
CA LEU A 60 -4.32 10.73 -10.55
C LEU A 60 -3.86 11.28 -11.92
N PRO A 61 -2.75 12.04 -11.99
CA PRO A 61 -2.28 12.62 -13.25
C PRO A 61 -2.21 11.63 -14.42
N PHE A 62 -1.56 10.48 -14.23
CA PHE A 62 -1.41 9.47 -15.28
C PHE A 62 -2.76 8.89 -15.75
N LEU A 63 -3.75 8.77 -14.85
CA LEU A 63 -5.10 8.32 -15.23
C LEU A 63 -5.91 9.39 -15.94
N ARG A 64 -5.64 10.68 -15.69
CA ARG A 64 -6.27 11.78 -16.44
C ARG A 64 -5.75 11.86 -17.87
N GLU A 65 -4.48 11.54 -18.06
CA GLU A 65 -3.83 11.50 -19.38
C GLU A 65 -4.17 10.22 -20.15
N ALA A 66 -4.54 9.14 -19.45
CA ALA A 66 -4.93 7.88 -20.05
C ALA A 66 -6.25 7.94 -20.83
N SER A 67 -6.29 7.19 -21.93
CA SER A 67 -7.51 6.94 -22.69
C SER A 67 -8.56 6.20 -21.85
N ALA A 68 -9.82 6.28 -22.26
CA ALA A 68 -10.90 5.54 -21.59
C ALA A 68 -10.68 4.01 -21.67
N ARG A 69 -9.99 3.51 -22.69
CA ARG A 69 -9.64 2.08 -22.83
C ARG A 69 -8.62 1.69 -21.77
N GLU A 70 -7.53 2.43 -21.66
CA GLU A 70 -6.46 2.18 -20.68
C GLU A 70 -7.01 2.25 -19.26
N ARG A 71 -7.80 3.29 -18.93
CA ARG A 71 -8.44 3.40 -17.61
C ARG A 71 -9.29 2.20 -17.22
N ARG A 72 -10.02 1.61 -18.19
CA ARG A 72 -10.86 0.43 -17.95
C ARG A 72 -10.05 -0.86 -17.86
N ASN A 73 -8.89 -0.92 -18.51
CA ASN A 73 -7.98 -2.05 -18.43
C ASN A 73 -7.17 -2.00 -17.14
N CYS A 74 -7.83 -2.26 -16.01
CA CYS A 74 -7.23 -2.32 -14.70
C CYS A 74 -7.57 -3.63 -14.01
N ARG A 75 -6.71 -4.04 -13.08
CA ARG A 75 -6.91 -5.24 -12.26
C ARG A 75 -6.54 -4.96 -10.81
N ILE A 76 -7.27 -5.56 -9.88
CA ILE A 76 -6.87 -5.60 -8.48
C ILE A 76 -5.75 -6.64 -8.35
N THR A 77 -4.69 -6.32 -7.60
CA THR A 77 -3.58 -7.25 -7.36
C THR A 77 -4.03 -8.43 -6.50
N ASP A 78 -3.27 -9.53 -6.52
CA ASP A 78 -3.65 -10.79 -5.86
C ASP A 78 -3.98 -10.63 -4.37
N TYR A 79 -3.23 -9.75 -3.69
CA TYR A 79 -3.44 -9.47 -2.26
C TYR A 79 -4.48 -8.40 -1.97
N LYS A 80 -5.12 -7.85 -3.01
CA LYS A 80 -6.18 -6.83 -2.92
C LYS A 80 -5.78 -5.52 -2.26
N THR A 81 -4.48 -5.23 -2.24
CA THR A 81 -3.87 -4.04 -1.62
C THR A 81 -3.53 -2.95 -2.63
N ALA A 82 -3.64 -3.24 -3.93
CA ALA A 82 -3.38 -2.26 -4.99
C ALA A 82 -4.22 -2.56 -6.24
N ILE A 83 -4.26 -1.57 -7.12
CA ILE A 83 -4.87 -1.64 -8.45
C ILE A 83 -3.77 -1.36 -9.47
N TYR A 84 -3.65 -2.21 -10.49
CA TYR A 84 -2.63 -2.12 -11.54
C TYR A 84 -3.28 -1.86 -12.91
N TRP A 85 -2.70 -0.90 -13.64
CA TRP A 85 -3.04 -0.58 -15.03
C TRP A 85 -1.93 -1.11 -15.96
N PRO A 86 -2.06 -2.32 -16.53
CA PRO A 86 -1.03 -2.92 -17.39
C PRO A 86 -0.66 -2.09 -18.61
N ASP A 87 -1.60 -1.37 -19.22
CA ASP A 87 -1.31 -0.54 -20.40
C ASP A 87 -0.43 0.67 -20.07
N LEU A 88 -0.41 1.10 -18.81
CA LEU A 88 0.33 2.27 -18.33
C LEU A 88 1.59 1.88 -17.54
N ASP A 89 1.71 0.60 -17.19
CA ASP A 89 2.70 0.07 -16.23
C ASP A 89 2.69 0.80 -14.87
N GLU A 90 1.50 1.20 -14.43
CA GLU A 90 1.30 2.00 -13.20
C GLU A 90 0.43 1.26 -12.18
N GLN A 91 0.65 1.56 -10.89
CA GLN A 91 -0.14 1.01 -9.79
C GLN A 91 -0.57 2.08 -8.78
N VAL A 92 -1.72 1.83 -8.13
CA VAL A 92 -2.25 2.66 -7.05
C VAL A 92 -2.55 1.77 -5.86
N GLY A 93 -1.91 2.06 -4.72
CA GLY A 93 -2.23 1.42 -3.45
C GLY A 93 -3.63 1.79 -2.96
N VAL A 94 -4.35 0.83 -2.37
CA VAL A 94 -5.70 1.09 -1.84
C VAL A 94 -5.67 1.91 -0.55
N ASP A 95 -4.52 1.96 0.13
CA ASP A 95 -4.22 2.82 1.26
C ASP A 95 -4.42 4.31 0.91
N TRP A 96 -3.95 4.74 -0.28
CA TRP A 96 -4.17 6.10 -0.78
C TRP A 96 -5.66 6.40 -1.04
N ILE A 97 -6.41 5.40 -1.52
CA ILE A 97 -7.86 5.54 -1.75
C ILE A 97 -8.59 5.69 -0.41
N LEU A 98 -8.18 4.94 0.59
CA LEU A 98 -8.78 4.90 1.93
C LEU A 98 -8.29 6.00 2.88
N ASP A 99 -7.18 6.68 2.55
CA ASP A 99 -6.49 7.64 3.42
C ASP A 99 -6.05 7.01 4.76
N VAL A 100 -5.43 5.82 4.67
CA VAL A 100 -4.92 5.06 5.83
C VAL A 100 -3.45 4.70 5.62
N PRO A 101 -2.71 4.33 6.68
CA PRO A 101 -1.34 3.83 6.52
C PRO A 101 -1.29 2.57 5.65
N GLU A 102 -0.35 2.51 4.70
CA GLU A 102 -0.10 1.34 3.86
C GLU A 102 0.10 0.06 4.69
N ASP A 103 0.88 0.16 5.78
CA ASP A 103 1.13 -0.94 6.72
C ASP A 103 -0.18 -1.56 7.26
N ASP A 104 -1.22 -0.76 7.51
CA ASP A 104 -2.48 -1.26 8.07
C ASP A 104 -3.24 -2.11 7.02
N VAL A 105 -3.14 -1.77 5.74
CA VAL A 105 -3.72 -2.55 4.63
C VAL A 105 -2.90 -3.81 4.37
N LEU A 106 -1.57 -3.71 4.35
CA LEU A 106 -0.68 -4.85 4.16
C LEU A 106 -0.81 -5.86 5.30
N GLU A 107 -0.85 -5.39 6.55
CA GLU A 107 -1.07 -6.24 7.72
C GLU A 107 -2.44 -6.94 7.64
N LEU A 108 -3.49 -6.22 7.19
CA LEU A 108 -4.81 -6.80 6.98
C LEU A 108 -4.80 -7.88 5.89
N ALA A 109 -4.01 -7.72 4.83
CA ALA A 109 -3.79 -8.71 3.79
C ALA A 109 -2.90 -9.90 4.22
N GLY A 110 -2.43 -9.90 5.48
CA GLY A 110 -1.64 -10.98 6.05
C GLY A 110 -0.12 -10.83 5.87
N PHE A 111 0.36 -9.69 5.38
CA PHE A 111 1.78 -9.40 5.37
C PHE A 111 2.28 -9.11 6.78
N LYS A 112 3.46 -9.62 7.14
CA LYS A 112 4.10 -9.28 8.40
C LYS A 112 4.83 -7.95 8.25
N THR A 113 4.36 -6.90 8.92
CA THR A 113 5.12 -5.66 9.08
C THR A 113 6.45 -5.97 9.77
N MET A 114 7.56 -5.71 9.08
CA MET A 114 8.90 -5.64 9.69
C MET A 114 9.32 -4.18 9.78
N ILE A 115 9.16 -3.59 10.97
CA ILE A 115 9.61 -2.21 11.19
C ILE A 115 11.13 -2.22 11.40
N PHE A 116 11.88 -1.67 10.45
CA PHE A 116 13.29 -1.33 10.67
C PHE A 116 13.36 0.03 11.36
N LYS A 117 13.63 0.02 12.67
CA LYS A 117 13.92 1.26 13.40
C LYS A 117 15.25 1.83 12.89
N ARG A 118 15.26 3.01 12.28
CA ARG A 118 16.49 3.77 12.05
C ARG A 118 17.06 4.17 13.41
N SER A 119 18.24 3.63 13.74
CA SER A 119 19.04 4.00 14.92
C SER A 119 19.74 5.33 14.71
#